data_AF-A0A6P2E289-F1
#
_entry.id   AF-A0A6P2E289-F1
#
_cell.length_a   1.000
_cell.length_b   1.000
_cell.length_c   1.000
_cell.angle_alpha   90.00
_cell.angle_beta   90.00
_cell.angle_gamma   90.00
#
_symmetry.space_group_name_H-M   'P 1'
#
loop_
_entity.id
_entity.type
_entity.pdbx_description
1 polymer ?
#
loop_
_entity_poly.entity_id
_entity_poly.type
_entity_poly.pdbx_seq_one_letter_code
_entity_poly.pdbx_strand_id
1 'polypeptide(L)'
;MKTLINLLLASCAFAGTAVHAAYPDRPITMVVPYAPGGSADALARVLAARMGAKLGTSVIVDNRAGASGTIGATFVAKAPD
;
A
#
# COMPACT_ATOMS: atom_id res chain seq x y z
N MET A 1 12.07 -48.18 10.59
CA MET A 1 11.31 -47.77 9.38
C MET A 1 10.16 -46.81 9.70
N LYS A 2 9.31 -47.08 10.71
CA LYS A 2 8.19 -46.18 11.09
C LYS A 2 8.65 -44.77 11.52
N THR A 3 9.78 -44.68 12.21
CA THR A 3 10.40 -43.41 12.63
C THR A 3 10.95 -42.56 11.48
N LEU A 4 11.41 -43.18 10.39
CA LEU A 4 11.88 -42.48 9.18
C LEU A 4 10.72 -41.92 8.36
N ILE A 5 9.60 -42.63 8.32
CA ILE A 5 8.36 -42.16 7.66
C ILE A 5 7.76 -40.96 8.41
N ASN A 6 7.76 -40.99 9.75
CA ASN A 6 7.26 -39.86 10.54
C ASN A 6 8.12 -38.60 10.41
N LEU A 7 9.44 -38.74 10.21
CA LEU A 7 10.33 -37.60 10.01
C LEU A 7 10.15 -36.96 8.63
N LEU A 8 9.85 -37.79 7.61
CA LEU A 8 9.59 -37.32 6.24
C LEU A 8 8.22 -36.62 6.09
N LEU A 9 7.21 -37.06 6.86
CA LEU A 9 5.90 -36.39 6.89
C LEU A 9 5.96 -35.02 7.60
N ALA A 10 6.84 -34.86 8.60
CA ALA A 10 7.02 -33.58 9.29
C ALA A 10 7.66 -32.50 8.40
N SER A 11 8.54 -32.89 7.46
CA SER A 11 9.18 -31.95 6.51
C SER A 11 8.24 -31.40 5.45
N CYS A 12 7.13 -32.09 5.12
CA CYS A 12 6.16 -31.58 4.14
C CYS A 12 5.23 -30.49 4.70
N ALA A 13 5.15 -30.34 6.03
CA ALA A 13 4.32 -29.30 6.66
C ALA A 13 4.97 -27.90 6.66
N PHE A 14 6.27 -27.80 6.29
CA PHE A 14 7.00 -26.54 6.19
C PHE A 14 7.12 -26.02 4.74
N ALA A 15 6.30 -26.52 3.81
CA ALA A 15 6.11 -25.85 2.52
C ALA A 15 5.38 -24.52 2.79
N GLY A 16 6.18 -23.50 3.11
CA GLY A 16 5.73 -22.18 3.50
C GLY A 16 4.69 -21.67 2.52
N THR A 17 3.49 -21.43 3.03
CA THR A 17 2.53 -20.60 2.32
C THR A 17 3.19 -19.23 2.19
N ALA A 18 3.48 -18.81 0.97
CA ALA A 18 3.81 -17.41 0.71
C ALA A 18 2.55 -16.61 1.04
N VAL A 19 2.41 -16.22 2.31
CA VAL A 19 1.30 -15.38 2.77
C VAL A 19 1.58 -14.00 2.17
N HIS A 20 0.88 -13.70 1.09
CA HIS A 20 0.84 -12.35 0.59
C HIS A 20 0.11 -11.52 1.64
N ALA A 21 0.75 -10.48 2.17
CA ALA A 21 0.09 -9.60 3.12
C ALA A 21 -1.19 -9.05 2.47
N ALA A 22 -2.30 -9.08 3.21
CA ALA A 22 -3.54 -8.48 2.73
C ALA A 22 -3.31 -6.97 2.60
N TYR A 23 -3.57 -6.43 1.42
CA TYR A 23 -3.49 -4.99 1.23
C TYR A 23 -4.56 -4.28 2.06
N PRO A 24 -4.25 -3.12 2.67
CA PRO A 24 -2.93 -2.48 2.76
C PRO A 24 -2.10 -3.00 3.94
N ASP A 25 -0.84 -3.32 3.66
CA ASP A 25 0.17 -3.76 4.63
C ASP A 25 0.98 -2.60 5.24
N ARG A 26 0.81 -1.38 4.70
CA ARG A 26 1.48 -0.15 5.11
C ARG A 26 0.58 1.07 4.92
N PRO A 27 0.92 2.23 5.53
CA PRO A 27 0.28 3.50 5.21
C PRO A 27 0.23 3.79 3.71
N ILE A 28 -0.90 4.28 3.23
CA ILE A 28 -1.08 4.65 1.82
C ILE A 28 -0.66 6.11 1.66
N THR A 29 0.17 6.41 0.66
CA THR A 29 0.46 7.80 0.28
C THR A 29 -0.40 8.18 -0.92
N MET A 30 -1.29 9.15 -0.73
CA MET A 30 -2.12 9.75 -1.78
C MET A 30 -1.41 11.00 -2.33
N VAL A 31 -0.91 10.90 -3.54
CA VAL A 31 -0.22 12.01 -4.21
C VAL A 31 -1.23 12.95 -4.86
N VAL A 32 -1.16 14.23 -4.51
CA VAL A 32 -1.98 15.29 -5.11
C VAL A 32 -1.07 16.14 -5.99
N PRO A 33 -1.28 16.18 -7.33
CA PRO A 33 -0.38 16.86 -8.26
C PRO A 33 -0.59 18.40 -8.31
N TYR A 34 -1.05 18.99 -7.21
CA TYR A 34 -1.40 20.40 -7.09
C TYR A 34 -0.94 20.96 -5.74
N ALA A 35 -0.86 22.30 -5.65
CA ALA A 35 -0.48 22.99 -4.42
C ALA A 35 -1.47 22.69 -3.27
N PRO A 36 -1.00 22.65 -2.01
CA PRO A 36 -1.85 22.49 -0.84
C PRO A 36 -2.92 23.59 -0.73
N GLY A 37 -4.07 23.28 -0.14
CA GLY A 37 -5.14 24.24 0.14
C GLY A 37 -6.10 24.53 -1.03
N GLY A 38 -5.83 24.02 -2.23
CA GLY A 38 -6.77 24.09 -3.36
C GLY A 38 -7.92 23.07 -3.27
N SER A 39 -8.86 23.15 -4.21
CA SER A 39 -10.02 22.24 -4.28
C SER A 39 -9.62 20.75 -4.38
N ALA A 40 -8.58 20.44 -5.15
CA ALA A 40 -8.05 19.09 -5.28
C ALA A 40 -7.48 18.55 -3.95
N ASP A 41 -6.74 19.39 -3.21
CA ASP A 41 -6.19 19.03 -1.89
C ASP A 41 -7.31 18.84 -0.85
N ALA A 42 -8.29 19.72 -0.83
CA ALA A 42 -9.45 19.61 0.05
C ALA A 42 -10.22 18.30 -0.18
N LEU A 43 -10.49 17.96 -1.45
CA LEU A 43 -11.13 16.70 -1.81
C LEU A 43 -10.27 15.49 -1.39
N ALA A 44 -8.97 15.53 -1.68
CA ALA A 44 -8.04 14.46 -1.31
C ALA A 44 -8.03 14.19 0.19
N ARG A 45 -8.06 15.23 1.03
CA ARG A 45 -8.10 15.08 2.50
C ARG A 45 -9.38 14.43 3.00
N VAL A 46 -10.53 14.76 2.41
CA VAL A 46 -11.81 14.10 2.73
C VAL A 46 -11.79 12.63 2.31
N LEU A 47 -11.26 12.33 1.13
CA LEU A 47 -11.11 10.96 0.65
C LEU A 47 -10.15 10.15 1.53
N ALA A 48 -8.98 10.70 1.85
CA ALA A 48 -7.98 10.07 2.69
C ALA A 48 -8.54 9.70 4.08
N ALA A 49 -9.30 10.61 4.71
CA ALA A 49 -9.94 10.33 5.99
C ALA A 49 -10.95 9.16 5.91
N ARG A 50 -11.82 9.15 4.90
CA ARG A 50 -12.83 8.08 4.72
C ARG A 50 -12.20 6.75 4.32
N MET A 51 -11.21 6.78 3.43
CA MET A 51 -10.46 5.59 3.03
C MET A 51 -9.71 5.00 4.21
N GLY A 52 -9.06 5.83 5.03
CA GLY A 52 -8.33 5.35 6.20
C GLY A 52 -9.25 4.69 7.23
N ALA A 53 -10.43 5.27 7.48
CA ALA A 53 -11.45 4.64 8.33
C ALA A 53 -11.95 3.29 7.78
N LYS A 54 -12.09 3.16 6.45
CA LYS A 54 -12.57 1.91 5.82
C LYS A 54 -11.49 0.84 5.74
N LEU A 55 -10.24 1.22 5.50
CA LEU A 55 -9.12 0.31 5.26
C LEU A 55 -8.37 -0.05 6.56
N GLY A 56 -8.60 0.68 7.65
CA GLY A 56 -7.89 0.45 8.91
C GLY A 56 -6.42 0.86 8.90
N THR A 57 -5.98 1.58 7.86
CA THR A 57 -4.63 2.13 7.74
C THR A 57 -4.68 3.65 7.54
N SER A 58 -3.61 4.36 7.85
CA SER A 58 -3.52 5.79 7.55
C SER A 58 -3.38 6.03 6.04
N VAL A 59 -4.08 7.03 5.52
CA VAL A 59 -3.88 7.56 4.17
C VAL A 59 -3.30 8.97 4.28
N ILE A 60 -2.06 9.15 3.82
CA ILE A 60 -1.28 10.39 3.94
C ILE A 60 -1.36 11.16 2.63
N VAL A 61 -1.77 12.42 2.68
CA VAL A 61 -1.80 13.30 1.49
C VAL A 61 -0.43 13.95 1.30
N ASP A 62 0.20 13.72 0.14
CA ASP A 62 1.48 14.33 -0.28
C ASP A 62 1.26 15.20 -1.52
N ASN A 63 1.45 16.52 -1.39
CA ASN A 63 1.26 17.48 -2.48
C ASN A 63 2.54 17.62 -3.32
N ARG A 64 2.49 17.15 -4.57
CA ARG A 64 3.61 17.22 -5.54
C ARG A 64 3.22 18.03 -6.77
N ALA A 65 3.20 19.35 -6.61
CA ALA A 65 2.81 20.29 -7.65
C ALA A 65 3.86 20.46 -8.77
N GLY A 66 3.42 20.94 -9.93
CA GLY A 66 4.27 21.41 -11.03
C GLY A 66 4.11 20.63 -12.33
N ALA A 67 4.59 21.23 -13.43
CA ALA A 67 4.50 20.70 -14.80
C ALA A 67 3.09 20.21 -15.18
N SER A 68 2.04 20.98 -14.85
CA SER A 68 0.63 20.59 -15.08
C SER A 68 0.26 19.20 -14.51
N GLY A 69 0.95 18.78 -13.44
CA GLY A 69 0.74 17.51 -12.75
C GLY A 69 1.65 16.37 -13.17
N THR A 70 2.49 16.56 -14.19
CA THR A 70 3.44 15.52 -14.66
C THR A 70 4.44 15.11 -13.59
N ILE A 71 4.83 16.00 -12.67
CA ILE A 71 5.75 15.68 -11.57
C ILE A 71 5.12 14.65 -10.62
N GLY A 72 3.89 14.89 -10.15
CA GLY A 72 3.16 13.96 -9.29
C GLY A 72 2.87 12.63 -9.98
N ALA A 73 2.43 12.67 -11.25
CA ALA A 73 2.18 11.46 -12.03
C ALA A 73 3.43 10.61 -12.22
N THR A 74 4.57 11.24 -12.56
CA THR A 74 5.86 10.54 -12.74
C THR A 74 6.38 9.96 -11.43
N PHE A 75 6.13 10.63 -10.30
CA PHE A 75 6.49 10.10 -8.99
C PHE A 75 5.72 8.81 -8.69
N VAL A 76 4.39 8.80 -8.88
CA VAL A 76 3.57 7.61 -8.66
C VAL A 76 3.93 6.49 -9.65
N ALA A 77 4.20 6.81 -10.91
CA ALA A 77 4.61 5.83 -11.92
C ALA A 77 5.94 5.12 -11.61
N LYS A 78 6.78 5.72 -10.74
CA LYS A 78 8.06 5.15 -10.28
C LYS A 78 7.97 4.60 -8.85
N ALA A 79 6.79 4.64 -8.23
CA ALA A 79 6.62 4.12 -6.88
C ALA A 79 6.83 2.60 -6.90
N PRO A 80 7.46 2.03 -5.85
CA PRO A 80 7.54 0.59 -5.70
C PRO A 80 6.16 0.00 -5.41
N ASP A 81 5.89 -1.17 -5.98
CA ASP A 81 4.69 -1.97 -5.69
C ASP A 81 4.65 -2.45 -4.23
#